data_AF-A0A9D3NHD1-F1
#
_entry.id   AF-A0A9D3NHD1-F1
#
_cell.length_a   1.000
_cell.length_b   1.000
_cell.length_c   1.000
_cell.angle_alpha   90.00
_cell.angle_beta   90.00
_cell.angle_gamma   90.00
#
_symmetry.space_group_name_H-M   'P 1'
#
loop_
_entity.id
_entity.type
_entity.pdbx_description
1 polymer ?
#
loop_
_entity_poly.entity_id
_entity_poly.type
_entity_poly.pdbx_seq_one_letter_code
_entity_poly.pdbx_strand_id
1 'polypeptide(L)'
;MKELKDAMADLKVHMQQNKEQIEQLKAENCALMQKLALTENAQTFSAGSGYQGDFGLFNTYVNIVFSNVLTNIGNAYSPNTGVYHSTFTIFGLRNTHFIGAKFFKND
;
A
#
# COMPACT_ATOMS: atom_id res chain seq x y z
N MET A 1 -54.87 -14.39 -10.80
CA MET A 1 -53.88 -15.50 -10.93
C MET A 1 -52.73 -15.22 -11.90
N LYS A 2 -52.88 -14.37 -12.93
CA LYS A 2 -51.81 -14.06 -13.90
C LYS A 2 -50.75 -13.12 -13.31
N GLU A 3 -51.17 -11.99 -12.72
CA GLU A 3 -50.29 -11.00 -12.08
C GLU A 3 -49.44 -11.56 -10.92
N LEU A 4 -49.99 -12.51 -10.16
CA LEU A 4 -49.25 -13.17 -9.08
C LEU A 4 -48.09 -14.01 -9.60
N LYS A 5 -48.25 -14.63 -10.78
CA LYS A 5 -47.19 -15.40 -11.43
C LYS A 5 -46.11 -14.49 -12.00
N ASP A 6 -46.51 -13.35 -12.55
CA ASP A 6 -45.59 -12.36 -13.11
C ASP A 6 -44.74 -11.72 -11.99
N ALA A 7 -45.36 -11.35 -10.85
CA ALA A 7 -44.63 -10.84 -9.69
C ALA A 7 -43.67 -11.88 -9.06
N MET A 8 -44.04 -13.17 -9.05
CA MET A 8 -43.13 -14.24 -8.61
C MET A 8 -41.95 -14.44 -9.58
N ALA A 9 -42.17 -14.24 -10.88
CA ALA A 9 -41.10 -14.31 -11.87
C ALA A 9 -40.10 -13.16 -11.68
N ASP A 10 -40.58 -11.93 -11.52
CA ASP A 10 -39.74 -10.75 -11.28
C ASP A 10 -38.95 -10.87 -9.97
N LEU A 11 -39.59 -11.34 -8.89
CA LEU A 11 -38.91 -11.56 -7.62
C LEU A 11 -37.78 -12.59 -7.74
N LYS A 12 -37.98 -13.64 -8.55
CA LYS A 12 -36.97 -14.67 -8.80
C LYS A 12 -35.78 -14.10 -9.58
N VAL A 13 -36.03 -13.23 -10.56
CA VAL A 13 -34.98 -12.54 -11.30
C VAL A 13 -34.19 -11.64 -10.36
N HIS A 14 -34.86 -10.83 -9.53
CA HIS A 14 -34.19 -9.97 -8.55
C HIS A 14 -33.39 -10.76 -7.50
N MET A 15 -33.89 -11.89 -7.02
CA MET A 15 -33.13 -12.77 -6.12
C MET A 15 -31.87 -13.31 -6.79
N GLN A 16 -31.94 -13.65 -8.08
CA GLN A 16 -30.80 -14.15 -8.83
C GLN A 16 -29.75 -13.06 -9.03
N GLN A 17 -30.17 -11.86 -9.44
CA GLN A 17 -29.29 -10.69 -9.57
C GLN A 17 -28.62 -10.33 -8.24
N ASN A 18 -29.35 -10.35 -7.13
CA ASN A 18 -28.79 -10.06 -5.82
C ASN A 18 -27.75 -11.11 -5.39
N LYS A 19 -27.95 -12.39 -5.74
CA LYS A 19 -26.93 -13.43 -5.48
C LYS A 19 -25.65 -13.17 -6.26
N GLU A 20 -25.77 -12.82 -7.53
CA GLU A 20 -24.62 -12.51 -8.39
C GLU A 20 -23.86 -11.29 -7.87
N GLN A 21 -24.56 -10.23 -7.45
CA GLN A 21 -23.94 -9.05 -6.84
C GLN A 21 -23.21 -9.39 -5.53
N ILE A 22 -23.79 -10.25 -4.69
CA ILE A 22 -23.15 -10.69 -3.44
C ILE A 22 -21.87 -11.48 -3.74
N GLU A 23 -21.87 -12.34 -4.77
CA GLU A 23 -20.68 -13.09 -5.16
C GLU A 23 -19.59 -12.17 -5.72
N GLN A 24 -19.95 -11.19 -6.55
CA GLN A 24 -19.00 -10.18 -7.04
C GLN A 24 -18.38 -9.38 -5.89
N LEU A 25 -19.19 -8.88 -4.96
CA LEU A 25 -18.71 -8.13 -3.80
C LEU A 25 -17.78 -8.98 -2.90
N LYS A 26 -18.05 -10.28 -2.76
CA LYS A 26 -17.15 -11.19 -2.03
C LYS A 26 -15.81 -11.38 -2.76
N ALA A 27 -15.84 -11.52 -4.08
CA ALA A 27 -14.63 -11.66 -4.88
C ALA A 27 -13.76 -10.38 -4.81
N GLU A 28 -14.38 -9.21 -4.94
CA GLU A 28 -13.71 -7.92 -4.80
C GLU A 28 -13.10 -7.74 -3.40
N ASN A 29 -13.85 -8.07 -2.34
CA ASN A 29 -13.33 -8.02 -0.98
C ASN A 29 -12.15 -8.99 -0.78
N CYS A 30 -12.18 -10.18 -1.36
CA CYS A 30 -11.08 -11.13 -1.28
C CYS A 30 -9.81 -10.61 -1.97
N ALA A 31 -9.97 -10.02 -3.16
CA ALA A 31 -8.86 -9.40 -3.90
C ALA A 31 -8.27 -8.19 -3.15
N LEU A 32 -9.13 -7.36 -2.54
CA LEU A 32 -8.70 -6.24 -1.70
C LEU A 32 -7.97 -6.71 -0.45
N MET A 33 -8.47 -7.75 0.23
CA MET A 33 -7.79 -8.34 1.39
C MET A 33 -6.42 -8.90 1.03
N GLN A 34 -6.29 -9.56 -0.12
CA GLN A 34 -4.99 -10.05 -0.60
C GLN A 34 -4.01 -8.90 -0.88
N LYS A 35 -4.48 -7.81 -1.50
CA LYS A 35 -3.67 -6.62 -1.78
C LYS A 35 -3.25 -5.90 -0.49
N LEU A 36 -4.13 -5.82 0.50
CA LEU A 36 -3.84 -5.24 1.81
C LEU A 36 -2.80 -6.08 2.56
N ALA A 37 -2.95 -7.40 2.61
CA ALA A 37 -1.99 -8.30 3.24
C ALA A 37 -0.57 -8.19 2.65
N LEU A 38 -0.47 -7.98 1.32
CA LEU A 38 0.81 -7.71 0.67
C LEU A 38 1.39 -6.33 1.00
N THR A 39 0.54 -5.36 1.32
CA THR A 39 0.95 -3.95 1.57
C THR A 39 1.24 -3.69 3.04
N GLU A 40 0.60 -4.39 3.98
CA GLU A 40 0.75 -4.17 5.43
C GLU A 40 2.18 -4.42 5.93
N ASN A 41 2.94 -5.31 5.27
CA ASN A 41 4.31 -5.65 5.67
C ASN A 41 5.38 -5.35 4.62
N ALA A 42 5.00 -4.94 3.40
CA ALA A 42 5.96 -4.64 2.35
C ALA A 42 6.23 -3.12 2.32
N GLN A 43 7.44 -2.74 2.70
CA GLN A 43 7.94 -1.39 2.57
C GLN A 43 8.96 -1.37 1.43
N THR A 44 8.53 -0.96 0.23
CA THR A 44 9.39 -0.88 -0.97
C THR A 44 9.30 0.50 -1.57
N PHE A 45 10.46 1.16 -1.69
CA PHE A 45 10.59 2.50 -2.26
C PHE A 45 11.61 2.52 -3.41
N SER A 46 11.25 3.15 -4.52
CA SER A 46 12.17 3.47 -5.61
C SER A 46 11.81 4.83 -6.20
N ALA A 47 12.82 5.67 -6.44
CA ALA A 47 12.64 6.99 -7.00
C ALA A 47 13.84 7.40 -7.85
N GLY A 48 13.57 8.18 -8.89
CA GLY A 48 14.58 8.83 -9.72
C GLY A 48 14.63 10.31 -9.40
N SER A 49 15.84 10.88 -9.37
CA SER A 49 16.03 12.30 -9.08
C SER A 49 15.37 13.20 -10.15
N GLY A 50 15.25 12.71 -11.39
CA GLY A 50 14.65 13.45 -12.50
C GLY A 50 15.49 14.61 -13.02
N TYR A 51 16.60 14.93 -12.34
CA TYR A 51 17.54 15.96 -12.76
C TYR A 51 18.49 15.40 -13.84
N GLN A 52 18.70 16.17 -14.91
CA GLN A 52 19.82 15.99 -15.83
C GLN A 52 20.91 17.03 -15.47
N GLY A 53 22.08 16.58 -15.04
CA GLY A 53 23.22 17.43 -14.66
C GLY A 53 23.57 17.38 -13.17
N ASP A 54 24.59 18.15 -12.77
CA ASP A 54 25.07 18.21 -11.40
C ASP A 54 24.04 18.87 -10.49
N PHE A 55 23.43 18.09 -9.60
CA PHE A 55 22.60 18.59 -8.53
C PHE A 55 23.45 18.92 -7.29
N GLY A 56 24.10 20.09 -7.35
CA GLY A 56 24.46 20.88 -6.17
C GLY A 56 25.96 21.07 -5.86
N LEU A 57 26.19 22.14 -5.10
CA LEU A 57 27.22 22.24 -4.05
C LEU A 57 26.48 22.69 -2.78
N PHE A 58 26.03 21.75 -1.95
CA PHE A 58 25.33 22.07 -0.71
C PHE A 58 26.34 22.09 0.45
N ASN A 59 26.41 23.22 1.15
CA ASN A 59 27.22 23.38 2.36
C ASN A 59 26.45 23.04 3.65
N THR A 60 25.21 22.56 3.52
CA THR A 60 24.29 22.24 4.62
C THR A 60 23.53 20.95 4.35
N TYR A 61 22.95 20.35 5.39
CA TYR A 61 22.07 19.19 5.26
C TYR A 61 20.79 19.59 4.54
N VAL A 62 20.60 19.06 3.33
CA VAL A 62 19.40 19.29 2.50
C VAL A 62 18.73 17.96 2.23
N ASN A 63 17.42 17.88 2.49
CA ASN A 63 16.61 16.72 2.10
C ASN A 63 16.37 16.75 0.58
N ILE A 64 16.72 15.65 -0.09
CA ILE A 64 16.46 15.50 -1.51
C ILE A 64 15.00 15.05 -1.70
N VAL A 65 14.22 15.92 -2.33
CA VAL A 65 12.87 15.58 -2.77
C VAL A 65 12.94 15.01 -4.17
N PHE A 66 12.52 13.75 -4.33
CA PHE A 66 12.45 13.07 -5.62
C PHE A 66 11.17 13.48 -6.33
N SER A 67 11.30 14.15 -7.48
CA SER A 67 10.16 14.56 -8.29
C SER A 67 9.45 13.39 -8.95
N ASN A 68 10.17 12.27 -9.17
CA ASN A 68 9.62 11.07 -9.79
C ASN A 68 9.76 9.86 -8.86
N VAL A 69 8.68 9.56 -8.15
CA VAL A 69 8.54 8.38 -7.28
C VAL A 69 7.95 7.24 -8.12
N LEU A 70 8.76 6.23 -8.40
CA LEU A 70 8.37 5.08 -9.22
C LEU A 70 7.52 4.09 -8.41
N THR A 71 7.91 3.86 -7.15
CA THR A 71 7.20 2.96 -6.22
C THR A 71 7.30 3.51 -4.79
N ASN A 72 6.18 3.54 -4.05
CA ASN A 72 6.10 3.91 -2.62
C ASN A 72 5.10 3.02 -1.87
N ILE A 73 5.35 1.71 -1.88
CA ILE A 73 4.48 0.72 -1.23
C ILE A 73 4.69 0.84 0.28
N GLY A 74 3.57 0.86 1.03
CA GLY A 74 3.58 1.15 2.46
C GLY A 74 3.62 2.64 2.82
N ASN A 75 3.55 3.54 1.82
CA ASN A 75 3.50 5.00 1.99
C ASN A 75 4.56 5.58 2.95
N ALA A 76 5.75 5.00 2.89
CA ALA A 76 6.85 5.35 3.79
C ALA A 76 7.56 6.65 3.44
N TYR A 77 7.54 7.02 2.15
CA TYR A 77 8.14 8.24 1.66
C TYR A 77 7.11 9.37 1.56
N SER A 78 7.47 10.55 2.08
CA SER A 78 6.70 11.78 1.94
C SER A 78 7.30 12.65 0.83
N PRO A 79 6.64 12.79 -0.34
CA PRO A 79 7.12 13.65 -1.43
C PRO A 79 7.08 15.14 -1.07
N ASN A 80 6.32 15.54 -0.05
CA ASN A 80 6.28 16.92 0.42
C ASN A 80 7.51 17.30 1.24
N THR A 81 8.10 16.34 1.96
CA THR A 81 9.21 16.60 2.89
C THR A 81 10.53 15.94 2.50
N GLY A 82 10.51 14.98 1.55
CA GLY A 82 11.66 14.18 1.16
C GLY A 82 12.08 13.15 2.20
N VAL A 83 11.24 12.88 3.22
CA VAL A 83 11.59 12.01 4.35
C VAL A 83 11.02 10.61 4.14
N TYR A 84 11.86 9.61 4.39
CA TYR A 84 11.47 8.20 4.45
C TYR A 84 11.34 7.74 5.90
N HIS A 85 10.19 7.18 6.26
CA HIS A 85 9.88 6.68 7.60
C HIS A 85 9.84 5.16 7.57
N SER A 86 10.64 4.49 8.41
CA SER A 86 10.59 3.04 8.56
C SER A 86 10.52 2.67 10.03
N THR A 87 9.68 1.69 10.34
CA THR A 87 9.46 1.17 11.69
C THR A 87 9.87 -0.29 11.74
N PHE A 88 10.68 -0.66 12.72
CA PHE A 88 11.08 -2.03 12.97
C PHE A 88 10.81 -2.36 14.44
N THR A 89 10.25 -3.55 14.69
CA THR A 89 10.00 -4.05 16.04
C THR A 89 11.12 -5.00 16.43
N ILE A 90 11.79 -4.72 17.55
CA ILE A 90 12.85 -5.57 18.10
C ILE A 90 12.28 -6.30 19.31
N PHE A 91 12.23 -7.63 19.26
CA PHE A 91 11.92 -8.47 20.42
C PHE A 91 13.21 -8.99 21.05
N GLY A 92 13.45 -8.64 22.31
CA GLY A 92 14.58 -9.14 23.10
C GLY A 92 14.12 -9.92 24.33
N LEU A 93 14.48 -11.19 24.42
CA LEU A 93 14.45 -11.94 25.68
C LEU A 93 15.73 -11.61 26.45
N ARG A 94 15.59 -11.19 27.71
CA ARG A 94 16.64 -10.80 28.68
C ARG A 94 18.05 -11.26 28.31
N ASN A 95 18.74 -10.47 27.50
CA ASN A 95 20.15 -10.67 27.14
C ASN A 95 20.91 -9.41 27.54
N THR A 96 22.14 -9.59 28.02
CA THR A 96 23.08 -8.53 28.47
C THR A 96 23.70 -7.72 27.33
N HIS A 97 23.22 -7.88 26.09
CA HIS A 97 23.80 -7.29 24.90
C HIS A 97 22.89 -6.20 24.30
N PHE A 98 23.50 -5.10 23.85
CA PHE A 98 22.82 -4.02 23.16
C PHE A 98 22.37 -4.48 21.77
N ILE A 99 21.08 -4.29 21.45
CA ILE A 99 20.57 -4.45 20.08
C ILE A 99 20.52 -3.05 19.46
N GLY A 100 21.13 -2.89 18.28
CA GLY A 100 21.10 -1.65 17.51
C GLY A 100 20.71 -1.93 16.06
N ALA A 101 19.99 -0.99 15.45
CA ALA A 101 19.75 -0.98 14.02
C ALA A 101 20.71 0.02 13.37
N LYS A 102 21.32 -0.35 12.24
CA LYS A 102 22.16 0.53 11.44
C LYS A 102 21.58 0.61 10.03
N PHE A 103 21.24 1.82 9.59
CA PHE A 103 20.92 2.08 8.20
C PHE A 103 22.22 2.31 7.43
N PHE A 104 22.32 1.71 6.25
CA PHE A 104 23.40 1.97 5.30
C PHE A 104 22.79 2.45 3.98
N LYS A 105 23.43 3.43 3.36
CA LYS A 105 23.16 3.80 1.98
C LYS A 105 23.84 2.74 1.12
N ASN A 106 23.10 2.11 0.19
CA ASN A 106 23.72 1.27 -0.82
C ASN A 106 24.34 2.23 -1.85
N ASP A 107 25.66 2.23 -1.95
CA ASP A 107 26.40 2.99 -2.96
C ASP A 107 26.15 2.44 -4.37
#